data_AF-A0A967U5E0-F1
#
_entry.id   AF-A0A967U5E0-F1
#
_cell.length_a   1.000
_cell.length_b   1.000
_cell.length_c   1.000
_cell.angle_alpha   90.00
_cell.angle_beta   90.00
_cell.angle_gamma   90.00
#
_symmetry.space_group_name_H-M   'P 1'
#
loop_
_entity.id
_entity.type
_entity.pdbx_description
1 polymer ?
#
loop_
_entity_poly.entity_id
_entity_poly.type
_entity_poly.pdbx_seq_one_letter_code
_entity_poly.pdbx_strand_id
1 'polypeptide(L)'
;MQYPEILLLPIFMFADYFLTIIGAIKHNQKYSEHFKTEHYELNPQWQQDVKKIKWFNIKHITVTILATTVLVYIFGNFDLPSALINAFIGCILVLYAVIIGRHISNILIF
;
A
#
# COMPACT_ATOMS: atom_id res chain seq x y z
N MET A 1 -7.39 10.58 19.96
CA MET A 1 -8.04 10.21 18.68
C MET A 1 -9.12 9.19 18.99
N GLN A 2 -10.34 9.38 18.47
CA GLN A 2 -11.43 8.42 18.65
C GLN A 2 -11.23 7.12 17.85
N TYR A 3 -10.42 7.14 16.79
CA TYR A 3 -10.18 6.03 15.87
C TYR A 3 -8.66 5.81 15.65
N PRO A 4 -7.93 5.24 16.65
CA PRO A 4 -6.48 5.03 16.55
C PRO A 4 -6.05 4.10 15.42
N GLU A 5 -6.92 3.18 14.99
CA GLU A 5 -6.69 2.23 13.90
C GLU A 5 -6.41 2.89 12.54
N ILE A 6 -6.75 4.17 12.35
CA ILE A 6 -6.37 4.94 11.16
C ILE A 6 -4.84 4.98 10.99
N LEU A 7 -4.09 4.91 12.09
CA LEU A 7 -2.62 4.88 12.06
C LEU A 7 -2.06 3.57 11.49
N LEU A 8 -2.88 2.53 11.30
CA LEU A 8 -2.50 1.33 10.54
C LEU A 8 -2.42 1.61 9.03
N LEU A 9 -3.16 2.58 8.52
CA LEU A 9 -3.14 2.92 7.10
C LEU A 9 -1.72 3.27 6.60
N PRO A 10 -0.96 4.21 7.20
CA PRO A 10 0.38 4.51 6.73
C PRO A 10 1.31 3.30 6.81
N ILE A 11 1.16 2.46 7.83
CA ILE A 11 1.93 1.21 7.96
C ILE A 11 1.65 0.29 6.78
N PHE A 12 0.38 0.09 6.42
CA PHE A 12 -0.01 -0.75 5.30
C PHE A 12 0.41 -0.17 3.95
N MET A 13 0.28 1.14 3.74
CA MET A 13 0.77 1.79 2.52
C MET A 13 2.28 1.61 2.36
N PHE A 14 3.06 1.78 3.43
CA PHE A 14 4.50 1.55 3.37
C PHE A 14 4.84 0.08 3.15
N ALA A 15 4.16 -0.83 3.84
CA ALA A 15 4.37 -2.27 3.65
C ALA A 15 4.10 -2.68 2.20
N ASP A 16 2.99 -2.23 1.62
CA ASP A 16 2.65 -2.42 0.22
C ASP A 16 3.76 -1.93 -0.71
N TYR A 17 4.22 -0.68 -0.53
CA TYR A 17 5.31 -0.13 -1.34
C TYR A 17 6.61 -0.93 -1.22
N PHE A 18 7.05 -1.24 0.00
CA PHE A 18 8.30 -1.98 0.20
C PHE A 18 8.23 -3.39 -0.34
N LEU A 19 7.10 -4.08 -0.17
CA LEU A 19 6.89 -5.41 -0.72
C LEU A 19 6.87 -5.37 -2.26
N THR A 20 6.31 -4.31 -2.86
CA THR A 20 6.40 -4.09 -4.30
C THR A 20 7.85 -3.93 -4.77
N ILE A 21 8.68 -3.17 -4.05
CA ILE A 21 10.10 -3.02 -4.38
C ILE A 21 10.84 -4.36 -4.23
N ILE A 22 10.61 -5.11 -3.15
CA ILE A 22 11.21 -6.44 -2.93
C ILE A 22 10.81 -7.41 -4.04
N GLY A 23 9.53 -7.45 -4.40
CA GLY A 23 9.01 -8.27 -5.47
C GLY A 23 9.62 -7.89 -6.84
N ALA A 24 9.80 -6.60 -7.12
CA ALA A 24 10.47 -6.14 -8.33
C ALA A 24 11.95 -6.54 -8.40
N ILE A 25 12.66 -6.55 -7.27
CA ILE A 25 14.05 -7.05 -7.19
C ILE A 25 14.09 -8.53 -7.54
N LYS A 26 13.23 -9.35 -6.92
CA LYS A 26 13.16 -10.80 -7.18
C LYS A 26 12.78 -11.11 -8.62
N HIS A 27 11.82 -10.37 -9.17
CA HIS A 27 11.44 -10.46 -10.58
C HIS A 27 12.64 -10.25 -11.51
N ASN A 28 13.43 -9.20 -11.28
CA ASN A 28 14.58 -8.87 -12.12
C ASN A 28 15.77 -9.83 -11.97
N GLN A 29 15.84 -10.61 -10.89
CA GLN A 29 17.00 -11.47 -10.63
C GLN A 29 16.87 -12.87 -11.27
N LYS A 30 15.69 -13.50 -11.27
CA LYS A 30 15.53 -14.89 -11.75
C LYS A 30 14.16 -15.31 -12.26
N TYR A 31 13.14 -14.45 -12.19
CA TYR A 31 11.73 -14.88 -12.39
C TYR A 31 10.98 -14.14 -13.50
N SER A 32 11.65 -13.29 -14.29
CA SER A 32 11.01 -12.59 -15.42
C SER A 32 10.33 -13.54 -16.41
N GLU A 33 10.82 -14.79 -16.51
CA GLU A 33 10.26 -15.81 -17.40
C GLU A 33 8.93 -16.41 -16.89
N HIS A 34 8.56 -16.20 -15.62
CA HIS A 34 7.34 -16.77 -15.02
C HIS A 34 6.23 -15.74 -14.81
N PHE A 35 6.52 -14.46 -15.05
CA PHE A 35 5.53 -13.39 -15.02
C PHE A 35 5.06 -13.05 -16.44
N LYS A 36 3.76 -13.25 -16.72
CA LYS A 36 3.13 -12.92 -18.01
C LYS A 36 2.96 -11.42 -18.27
N THR A 37 3.27 -10.57 -17.30
CA THR A 37 3.03 -9.12 -17.37
C THR A 37 4.34 -8.36 -17.61
N GLU A 38 4.39 -7.53 -18.65
CA GLU A 38 5.57 -6.69 -18.97
C GLU A 38 5.97 -5.72 -17.84
N HIS A 39 5.01 -5.39 -16.96
CA HIS A 39 5.23 -4.52 -15.81
C HIS A 39 4.76 -5.21 -14.54
N TYR A 40 5.66 -5.28 -13.55
CA TYR A 40 5.36 -5.80 -12.22
C TYR A 40 4.38 -4.89 -11.46
N GLU A 41 4.56 -3.57 -11.60
CA GLU A 41 3.67 -2.57 -11.02
C GLU A 41 2.61 -2.14 -12.04
N LEU A 42 1.33 -2.28 -11.70
CA LEU A 42 0.24 -1.93 -12.61
C LEU A 42 -0.06 -0.43 -12.59
N ASN A 43 0.28 0.28 -11.52
CA ASN A 43 0.00 1.71 -11.44
C ASN A 43 1.06 2.52 -12.24
N PRO A 44 0.66 3.22 -13.33
CA PRO A 44 1.59 3.96 -14.17
C PRO A 44 2.40 5.02 -13.42
N GLN A 45 1.82 5.60 -12.36
CA GLN A 45 2.47 6.62 -11.56
C GLN A 45 3.69 6.08 -10.79
N TRP A 46 3.66 4.81 -10.40
CA TRP A 46 4.68 4.16 -9.59
C TRP A 46 5.64 3.28 -10.39
N GLN A 47 5.28 2.90 -11.62
CA GLN A 47 6.09 2.05 -12.50
C GLN A 47 7.54 2.50 -12.65
N GLN A 48 7.79 3.80 -12.87
CA GLN A 48 9.16 4.30 -13.04
C GLN A 48 9.99 4.21 -11.76
N ASP A 49 9.36 4.47 -10.61
CA ASP A 49 10.03 4.41 -9.31
C ASP A 49 10.32 2.95 -8.92
N VAL A 50 9.38 2.04 -9.20
CA VAL A 50 9.55 0.59 -8.97
C VAL A 50 10.60 0.00 -9.91
N LYS A 51 10.60 0.38 -11.19
CA LYS A 51 11.61 -0.06 -12.17
C LYS A 51 13.03 0.37 -11.78
N LYS A 52 13.16 1.52 -11.10
CA LYS A 52 14.43 2.03 -10.57
C LYS A 52 14.76 1.50 -9.16
N ILE A 53 13.91 0.64 -8.58
CA ILE A 53 14.09 0.05 -7.25
C ILE A 53 14.33 1.16 -6.21
N LYS A 54 13.50 2.20 -6.28
CA LYS A 54 13.68 3.39 -5.45
C LYS A 54 13.17 3.14 -4.03
N TRP A 55 14.04 2.68 -3.14
CA TRP A 55 13.68 2.42 -1.74
C TRP A 55 13.09 3.63 -1.01
N PHE A 56 13.55 4.84 -1.33
CA PHE A 56 13.05 6.08 -0.74
C PHE A 56 12.25 6.90 -1.76
N ASN A 57 10.93 6.83 -1.68
CA ASN A 57 10.04 7.55 -2.59
C ASN A 57 9.29 8.69 -1.87
N ILE A 58 9.80 9.91 -2.03
CA ILE A 58 9.20 11.14 -1.48
C ILE A 58 7.74 11.28 -1.93
N LYS A 59 7.40 10.93 -3.19
CA LYS A 59 6.02 11.02 -3.67
C LYS A 59 5.11 10.07 -2.88
N HIS A 60 5.55 8.83 -2.63
CA HIS A 60 4.80 7.87 -1.84
C HIS A 60 4.62 8.36 -0.40
N ILE A 61 5.71 8.83 0.23
CA ILE A 61 5.66 9.41 1.58
C ILE A 61 4.64 10.56 1.66
N THR A 62 4.68 11.49 0.71
CA THR A 62 3.73 12.61 0.66
C THR A 62 2.29 12.12 0.52
N VAL A 63 2.03 11.16 -0.36
CA VAL A 63 0.67 10.59 -0.55
C VAL A 63 0.21 9.89 0.72
N THR A 64 1.07 9.11 1.37
CA THR A 64 0.76 8.42 2.64
C THR A 64 0.42 9.40 3.75
N ILE A 65 1.23 10.47 3.91
CA ILE A 65 0.97 11.52 4.90
C ILE A 65 -0.34 12.23 4.60
N LEU A 66 -0.57 12.62 3.34
CA LEU A 66 -1.77 13.35 2.93
C LEU A 66 -3.02 12.50 3.14
N ALA A 67 -3.03 11.24 2.69
CA ALA A 67 -4.15 10.33 2.87
C ALA A 67 -4.48 10.11 4.36
N THR A 68 -3.46 9.87 5.19
CA THR A 68 -3.64 9.68 6.63
C THR A 68 -4.17 10.95 7.29
N THR A 69 -3.60 12.12 6.95
CA THR A 69 -4.02 13.41 7.52
C THR A 69 -5.46 13.75 7.15
N VAL A 70 -5.85 13.51 5.89
CA VAL A 70 -7.23 13.74 5.43
C VAL A 70 -8.21 12.86 6.19
N LEU A 71 -7.91 11.56 6.38
CA LEU A 71 -8.80 10.67 7.15
C LEU A 71 -8.89 11.05 8.63
N VAL A 72 -7.77 11.38 9.26
CA VAL A 72 -7.78 11.88 10.65
C VAL A 72 -8.58 13.16 10.77
N TYR A 73 -8.45 14.08 9.80
CA TYR A 73 -9.20 15.33 9.79
C TYR A 73 -10.70 15.07 9.61
N ILE A 74 -11.10 14.23 8.64
CA ILE A 74 -12.51 13.94 8.37
C ILE A 74 -13.15 13.25 9.58
N PHE A 75 -12.56 12.17 10.09
CA PHE A 75 -13.14 11.41 11.20
C PHE A 75 -12.99 12.09 12.57
N GLY A 76 -12.12 13.10 12.68
CA GLY A 76 -11.97 13.89 13.89
C GLY A 76 -12.84 15.15 13.97
N ASN A 77 -13.29 15.68 12.83
CA ASN A 77 -14.01 16.97 12.77
C ASN A 77 -15.45 16.88 12.24
N PHE A 78 -15.81 15.79 11.58
CA PHE A 78 -17.18 15.58 11.10
C PHE A 78 -17.91 14.59 11.99
N ASP A 79 -19.15 14.92 12.35
CA ASP A 79 -20.02 14.07 13.16
C ASP A 79 -20.66 12.97 12.30
N LEU A 80 -19.84 11.99 11.92
CA LEU A 80 -20.26 10.83 11.14
C LEU A 80 -20.67 9.68 12.07
N PRO A 81 -21.65 8.84 11.69
CA PRO A 81 -22.01 7.67 12.47
C PRO A 81 -20.82 6.75 12.71
N SER A 82 -20.58 6.36 13.96
CA SER A 82 -19.44 5.51 14.34
C SER A 82 -19.42 4.16 13.60
N ALA A 83 -20.61 3.58 13.35
CA ALA A 83 -20.74 2.36 12.56
C ALA A 83 -20.25 2.54 11.11
N LEU A 84 -20.51 3.70 10.51
CA LEU A 84 -20.07 4.01 9.15
C LEU A 84 -18.54 4.17 9.10
N ILE A 85 -17.95 4.88 10.06
CA ILE A 85 -16.49 5.06 10.16
C ILE A 85 -15.81 3.69 10.33
N ASN A 86 -16.28 2.88 11.27
CA ASN A 86 -15.70 1.56 11.55
C ASN A 86 -15.80 0.63 10.34
N ALA A 87 -16.95 0.63 9.63
CA ALA A 87 -17.12 -0.16 8.42
C ALA A 87 -16.17 0.30 7.31
N PHE A 88 -15.99 1.62 7.14
CA PHE A 88 -15.09 2.18 6.16
C PHE A 88 -13.63 1.83 6.44
N ILE A 89 -13.17 2.02 7.68
CA ILE A 89 -11.81 1.65 8.09
C ILE A 89 -11.59 0.14 7.92
N GLY A 90 -12.53 -0.68 8.38
CA GLY A 90 -12.47 -2.13 8.23
C GLY A 90 -12.33 -2.57 6.77
N CYS A 91 -13.09 -1.95 5.86
CA CYS A 91 -12.99 -2.20 4.42
C CYS A 91 -11.59 -1.91 3.87
N ILE A 92 -11.03 -0.74 4.21
CA ILE A 92 -9.67 -0.34 3.80
C ILE A 92 -8.64 -1.33 4.34
N LEU A 93 -8.72 -1.69 5.63
CA LEU A 93 -7.75 -2.59 6.25
C LEU A 93 -7.81 -4.00 5.64
N VAL A 94 -9.00 -4.53 5.37
CA VAL A 94 -9.16 -5.83 4.69
C VAL A 94 -8.58 -5.79 3.28
N LEU A 95 -8.86 -4.72 2.53
CA LEU A 95 -8.31 -4.54 1.18
C LEU A 95 -6.77 -4.55 1.20
N TYR A 96 -6.16 -3.78 2.10
CA TYR A 96 -4.69 -3.79 2.26
C TYR A 96 -4.16 -5.15 2.73
N ALA A 97 -4.84 -5.82 3.66
CA ALA A 97 -4.43 -7.14 4.12
C ALA A 97 -4.41 -8.17 2.97
N VAL A 98 -5.40 -8.13 2.08
CA VAL A 98 -5.45 -8.98 0.87
C VAL A 98 -4.29 -8.66 -0.08
N ILE A 99 -4.03 -7.38 -0.34
CA ILE A 99 -2.94 -6.94 -1.21
C ILE A 99 -1.58 -7.37 -0.64
N ILE A 100 -1.31 -7.04 0.61
CA ILE A 100 -0.07 -7.41 1.32
C ILE A 100 0.09 -8.94 1.35
N GLY A 101 -0.98 -9.67 1.65
CA GLY A 101 -0.98 -11.13 1.63
C GLY A 101 -0.58 -11.70 0.26
N ARG A 102 -1.09 -11.10 -0.83
CA ARG A 102 -0.69 -11.45 -2.20
C ARG A 102 0.78 -11.15 -2.46
N HIS A 103 1.28 -9.99 -2.04
CA HIS A 103 2.70 -9.66 -2.20
C HIS A 103 3.60 -10.65 -1.45
N ILE A 104 3.29 -10.95 -0.19
CA ILE A 104 4.06 -11.90 0.63
C ILE A 104 4.02 -13.29 -0.03
N SER A 105 2.83 -13.76 -0.44
CA SER A 105 2.69 -15.05 -1.13
C SER A 105 3.56 -15.12 -2.39
N ASN A 106 3.52 -14.08 -3.22
CA ASN A 106 4.36 -14.00 -4.41
C ASN A 106 5.86 -14.01 -4.06
N ILE A 107 6.29 -13.26 -3.04
CA ILE A 107 7.70 -13.17 -2.62
C ILE A 107 8.20 -14.47 -1.97
N LEU A 108 7.32 -15.24 -1.33
CA LEU A 108 7.70 -16.51 -0.69
C LEU A 108 7.75 -17.67 -1.69
N ILE A 109 6.86 -17.67 -2.68
CA ILE A 109 6.78 -18.72 -3.71
C ILE A 109 7.83 -18.50 -4.81
N PHE A 110 8.13 -17.24 -5.16
CA PHE A 110 9.09 -16.83 -6.19
C PHE A 110 10.18 -15.95 -5.54
#